data_AF-V6F0N9-F1
#
_entry.id   AF-V6F0N9-F1
#
_cell.length_a   1.000
_cell.length_b   1.000
_cell.length_c   1.000
_cell.angle_alpha   90.00
_cell.angle_beta   90.00
_cell.angle_gamma   90.00
#
_symmetry.space_group_name_H-M   'P 1'
#
loop_
_entity.id
_entity.type
_entity.pdbx_description
1 polymer ?
#
loop_
_entity_poly.entity_id
_entity_poly.type
_entity_poly.pdbx_seq_one_letter_code
_entity_poly.pdbx_strand_id
1 'polypeptide(L)'
;MSLRKRPSSAAGRGKPRQSPPPRNVEVEITEIGARGDGIAQLGDDLVFVPFTVPGDRVVARIEGRRGDGLAAALIEVTREGPGRSLPPCPHYGRCGGCSLQHLDDDVYAQWKSGLLLTQLSRHGLGDAPVGAMIRVAAGQRRRATFAFHRRKGSTVFGFNARASHTIIDLDDCLLLDRALAAIIAPLRHILTETVPDSEDGDVTVALTAGGLDILVEADARLDLFDREKLAAFADSHDLARLSWRRPGAGFIEPISRRRGALVHFAGIAVEPPPGNFLQPTEAGEKAIAQLVCTGIGKVKAVADLYCGCGSFTFPLAASGAAVHAVEGDEAPIRALEAAANMAGLKITTETRDLARRPLLPQELKKYQAVVFDPPRAGAQSQAEYLAQAAPAIVVAVSCNPATLARDLQILVKGGYRVESITPIDQFPHSTHLEAVAVLRK
;
A
#
# COMPACT_ATOMS: atom_id res chain seq x y z
N MET A 1 -7.81 43.20 41.54
CA MET A 1 -6.36 43.48 41.44
C MET A 1 -5.71 42.43 40.56
N SER A 2 -5.23 42.88 39.40
CA SER A 2 -4.29 42.31 38.42
C SER A 2 -3.93 40.81 38.48
N LEU A 3 -4.53 40.02 37.57
CA LEU A 3 -3.99 38.75 37.08
C LEU A 3 -3.05 39.05 35.90
N ARG A 4 -1.75 38.85 36.08
CA ARG A 4 -0.73 38.95 35.02
C ARG A 4 -0.90 37.80 34.03
N LYS A 5 -1.32 38.12 32.79
CA LYS A 5 -1.26 37.20 31.63
C LYS A 5 0.21 36.99 31.24
N ARG A 6 0.63 35.73 31.10
CA ARG A 6 1.91 35.35 30.47
C ARG A 6 1.85 35.66 28.96
N PRO A 7 2.93 36.14 28.32
CA PRO A 7 2.96 36.33 26.88
C PRO A 7 3.07 34.97 26.18
N SER A 8 2.19 34.73 25.21
CA SER A 8 2.35 33.63 24.24
C SER A 8 3.48 33.98 23.27
N SER A 9 4.55 33.20 23.26
CA SER A 9 5.60 33.27 22.23
C SER A 9 5.05 32.68 20.92
N ALA A 10 4.37 33.51 20.13
CA ALA A 10 4.13 33.22 18.73
C ALA A 10 5.47 33.35 17.98
N ALA A 11 6.19 32.24 17.84
CA ALA A 11 7.29 32.15 16.89
C ALA A 11 6.71 32.42 15.49
N GLY A 12 7.22 33.47 14.84
CA GLY A 12 6.72 33.95 13.56
C GLY A 12 6.80 32.86 12.48
N ARG A 13 5.64 32.44 11.95
CA ARG A 13 5.59 31.81 10.63
C ARG A 13 5.95 32.88 9.62
N GLY A 14 7.18 32.84 9.11
CA GLY A 14 7.63 33.71 8.01
C GLY A 14 6.66 33.63 6.83
N LYS A 15 6.52 34.73 6.08
CA LYS A 15 5.74 34.74 4.84
C LYS A 15 6.20 33.59 3.93
N PRO A 16 5.28 32.85 3.28
CA PRO A 16 5.66 31.79 2.36
C PRO A 16 6.58 32.37 1.28
N ARG A 17 7.78 31.78 1.14
CA ARG A 17 8.73 32.17 0.09
C ARG A 17 8.06 31.95 -1.26
N GLN A 18 8.07 32.97 -2.12
CA GLN A 18 7.51 32.88 -3.46
C GLN A 18 8.22 31.79 -4.29
N SER A 19 7.47 31.11 -5.16
CA SER A 19 8.03 30.13 -6.08
C SER A 19 8.93 30.82 -7.10
N PRO A 20 10.18 30.36 -7.29
CA PRO A 20 11.05 30.94 -8.31
C PRO A 20 10.49 30.65 -9.72
N PRO A 21 10.79 31.50 -10.72
CA PRO A 21 10.42 31.24 -12.10
C PRO A 21 11.12 29.97 -12.62
N PRO A 22 10.51 29.25 -13.59
CA PRO A 22 11.14 28.08 -14.19
C PRO A 22 12.49 28.44 -14.82
N ARG A 23 13.52 27.68 -14.46
CA ARG A 23 14.88 27.86 -14.99
C ARG A 23 15.67 26.56 -14.91
N ASN A 24 16.64 26.41 -15.80
CA ASN A 24 17.57 25.29 -15.76
C ASN A 24 18.70 25.58 -14.77
N VAL A 25 19.14 24.54 -14.06
CA VAL A 25 20.25 24.57 -13.13
C VAL A 25 21.09 23.32 -13.32
N GLU A 26 22.40 23.45 -13.14
CA GLU A 26 23.31 22.32 -13.05
C GLU A 26 23.58 21.99 -11.59
N VAL A 27 23.35 20.74 -11.20
CA VAL A 27 23.51 20.28 -9.82
C VAL A 27 24.12 18.89 -9.77
N GLU A 28 24.81 18.60 -8.67
CA GLU A 28 25.29 17.26 -8.35
C GLU A 28 24.39 16.64 -7.27
N ILE A 29 23.91 15.43 -7.53
CA ILE A 29 23.02 14.71 -6.64
C ILE A 29 23.84 14.08 -5.51
N THR A 30 23.47 14.34 -4.26
CA THR A 30 24.22 13.90 -3.08
C THR A 30 23.60 12.70 -2.38
N GLU A 31 22.28 12.57 -2.41
CA GLU A 31 21.54 11.50 -1.76
C GLU A 31 20.18 11.26 -2.43
N ILE A 32 19.47 10.21 -2.01
CA ILE A 32 18.10 9.93 -2.46
C ILE A 32 17.14 10.15 -1.29
N GLY A 33 16.18 11.05 -1.46
CA GLY A 33 15.16 11.35 -0.45
C GLY A 33 14.12 10.24 -0.30
N ALA A 34 13.29 10.35 0.75
CA ALA A 34 12.27 9.34 1.08
C ALA A 34 11.19 9.12 -0.01
N ARG A 35 11.04 10.06 -0.96
CA ARG A 35 10.14 9.93 -2.13
C ARG A 35 10.82 9.38 -3.39
N GLY A 36 12.06 8.92 -3.26
CA GLY A 36 12.86 8.39 -4.36
C GLY A 36 13.38 9.44 -5.33
N ASP A 37 13.30 10.72 -4.97
CA ASP A 37 13.94 11.80 -5.74
C ASP A 37 15.37 11.97 -5.24
N GLY A 38 16.32 12.17 -6.14
CA GLY A 38 17.64 12.65 -5.78
C GLY A 38 17.56 14.05 -5.17
N ILE A 39 18.45 14.32 -4.23
CA ILE A 39 18.58 15.60 -3.53
C ILE A 39 19.91 16.22 -3.93
N ALA A 40 19.86 17.51 -4.26
CA ALA A 40 21.05 18.34 -4.45
C ALA A 40 20.92 19.65 -3.69
N GLN A 41 22.05 20.28 -3.42
CA GLN A 41 22.11 21.62 -2.82
C GLN A 41 22.26 22.68 -3.92
N LEU A 42 21.43 23.73 -3.89
CA LEU A 42 21.55 24.90 -4.77
C LEU A 42 21.49 26.19 -3.93
N GLY A 43 22.65 26.73 -3.57
CA GLY A 43 22.73 27.82 -2.60
C GLY A 43 22.17 27.36 -1.26
N ASP A 44 21.13 28.04 -0.75
CA ASP A 44 20.45 27.68 0.51
C ASP A 44 19.25 26.73 0.31
N ASP A 45 18.79 26.51 -0.92
CA ASP A 45 17.62 25.65 -1.20
C ASP A 45 18.06 24.22 -1.55
N LEU A 46 17.32 23.23 -1.05
CA LEU A 46 17.40 21.84 -1.53
C LEU A 46 16.64 21.71 -2.85
N VAL A 47 17.18 20.96 -3.80
CA VAL A 47 16.56 20.65 -5.09
C VAL A 47 16.26 19.16 -5.16
N PHE A 48 15.00 18.82 -5.44
CA PHE A 48 14.55 17.45 -5.61
C PHE A 48 14.40 17.12 -7.09
N VAL A 49 15.21 16.17 -7.58
CA VAL A 49 15.26 15.76 -8.98
C VAL A 49 14.88 14.28 -9.08
N PRO A 50 13.79 13.90 -9.75
CA PRO A 50 13.42 12.49 -9.91
C PRO A 50 14.38 11.77 -10.86
N PHE A 51 14.46 10.43 -10.73
CA PHE A 51 15.18 9.54 -11.65
C PHE A 51 16.71 9.75 -11.70
N THR A 52 17.29 10.16 -10.57
CA THR A 52 18.72 10.37 -10.41
C THR A 52 19.29 9.59 -9.23
N VAL A 53 20.58 9.28 -9.33
CA VAL A 53 21.36 8.56 -8.31
C VAL A 53 22.42 9.47 -7.67
N PRO A 54 22.89 9.18 -6.44
CA PRO A 54 24.01 9.92 -5.84
C PRO A 54 25.25 9.90 -6.75
N GLY A 55 25.86 11.06 -6.94
CA GLY A 55 27.00 11.28 -7.84
C GLY A 55 26.63 11.67 -9.27
N ASP A 56 25.34 11.59 -9.66
CA ASP A 56 24.88 12.14 -10.94
C ASP A 56 25.15 13.66 -10.99
N ARG A 57 25.68 14.14 -12.12
CA ARG A 57 25.63 15.55 -12.49
C ARG A 57 24.54 15.73 -13.54
N VAL A 58 23.63 16.65 -13.29
CA VAL A 58 22.42 16.79 -14.09
C VAL A 58 22.12 18.24 -14.41
N VAL A 59 21.51 18.44 -15.58
CA VAL A 59 20.74 19.64 -15.88
C VAL A 59 19.31 19.35 -15.43
N ALA A 60 18.80 20.15 -14.50
CA ALA A 60 17.44 20.05 -13.99
C ALA A 60 16.69 21.36 -14.18
N ARG A 61 15.40 21.30 -14.52
CA ARG A 61 14.53 22.47 -14.65
C ARG A 61 13.71 22.63 -13.39
N ILE A 62 13.89 23.73 -12.66
CA ILE A 62 13.07 24.07 -11.50
C ILE A 62 11.63 24.32 -11.97
N GLU A 63 10.65 23.67 -11.33
CA GLU A 63 9.22 23.80 -11.67
C GLU A 63 8.42 24.50 -10.57
N GLY A 64 8.95 24.58 -9.36
CA GLY A 64 8.33 25.30 -8.25
C GLY A 64 8.91 24.91 -6.89
N ARG A 65 8.21 25.28 -5.81
CA ARG A 65 8.55 24.87 -4.45
C ARG A 65 7.82 23.59 -4.05
N ARG A 66 8.50 22.76 -3.26
CA ARG A 66 7.94 21.56 -2.63
C ARG A 66 8.46 21.43 -1.20
N GLY A 67 7.57 21.69 -0.23
CA GLY A 67 7.98 21.83 1.16
C GLY A 67 8.99 22.97 1.31
N ASP A 68 10.09 22.71 2.00
CA ASP A 68 11.15 23.70 2.23
C ASP A 68 12.16 23.80 1.07
N GLY A 69 12.03 22.97 0.03
CA GLY A 69 12.92 22.95 -1.13
C GLY A 69 12.24 23.27 -2.47
N LEU A 70 12.94 22.96 -3.55
CA LEU A 70 12.55 23.16 -4.94
C LEU A 70 12.27 21.81 -5.61
N ALA A 71 11.15 21.70 -6.31
CA ALA A 71 10.89 20.58 -7.20
C ALA A 71 11.48 20.88 -8.58
N ALA A 72 12.15 19.90 -9.17
CA ALA A 72 12.72 20.01 -10.50
C ALA A 72 12.41 18.80 -11.36
N ALA A 73 12.30 19.00 -12.67
CA ALA A 73 12.30 17.94 -13.67
C ALA A 73 13.73 17.68 -14.15
N LEU A 74 14.09 16.41 -14.29
CA LEU A 74 15.34 16.02 -14.93
C LEU A 74 15.28 16.35 -16.43
N ILE A 75 16.27 17.10 -16.94
CA ILE A 75 16.41 17.39 -18.38
C ILE A 75 17.47 16.47 -18.99
N GLU A 76 18.64 16.39 -18.37
CA GLU A 76 19.77 15.62 -18.87
C GLU A 76 20.66 15.15 -17.72
N VAL A 77 21.21 13.94 -17.83
CA VAL A 77 22.32 13.48 -16.99
C VAL A 77 23.61 13.69 -17.78
N THR A 78 24.39 14.70 -17.39
CA THR A 78 25.64 15.08 -18.08
C THR A 78 26.81 14.20 -17.65
N ARG A 79 26.74 13.61 -16.45
CA ARG A 79 27.66 12.57 -15.98
C ARG A 79 26.92 11.63 -15.02
N GLU A 80 26.97 10.34 -15.30
CA GLU A 80 26.36 9.32 -14.45
C GLU A 80 27.19 9.08 -13.17
N GLY A 81 26.48 9.00 -12.04
CA GLY A 81 27.02 8.54 -10.77
C GLY A 81 27.09 7.02 -10.69
N PRO A 82 27.82 6.47 -9.69
CA PRO A 82 27.74 5.05 -9.38
C PRO A 82 26.32 4.69 -8.93
N GLY A 83 25.91 3.43 -9.09
CA GLY A 83 24.58 3.01 -8.62
C GLY A 83 23.48 3.04 -9.67
N ARG A 84 23.79 3.40 -10.92
CA ARG A 84 22.81 3.51 -12.00
C ARG A 84 22.62 2.18 -12.72
N SER A 85 21.38 1.86 -13.02
CA SER A 85 20.97 0.73 -13.86
C SER A 85 20.05 1.20 -14.97
N LEU A 86 20.02 0.48 -16.10
CA LEU A 86 19.07 0.74 -17.17
C LEU A 86 17.68 0.22 -16.76
N PRO A 87 16.66 1.07 -16.68
CA PRO A 87 15.30 0.63 -16.35
C PRO A 87 14.77 -0.37 -17.39
N PRO A 88 14.34 -1.58 -17.00
CA PRO A 88 13.87 -2.58 -17.94
C PRO A 88 12.47 -2.29 -18.50
N CYS A 89 11.65 -1.47 -17.81
CA CYS A 89 10.28 -1.18 -18.24
C CYS A 89 10.23 -0.04 -19.27
N PRO A 90 9.60 -0.24 -20.45
CA PRO A 90 9.48 0.80 -21.48
C PRO A 90 8.54 1.96 -21.08
N HIS A 91 7.74 1.77 -20.03
CA HIS A 91 6.87 2.81 -19.47
C HIS A 91 7.54 3.62 -18.35
N TYR A 92 8.74 3.24 -17.92
CA TYR A 92 9.47 3.91 -16.84
C TYR A 92 9.77 5.38 -17.19
N GLY A 93 9.77 6.24 -16.18
CA GLY A 93 9.90 7.70 -16.35
C GLY A 93 8.57 8.41 -16.65
N ARG A 94 7.59 7.71 -17.25
CA ARG A 94 6.25 8.25 -17.55
C ARG A 94 5.18 7.70 -16.60
N CYS A 95 5.14 6.38 -16.43
CA CYS A 95 4.22 5.70 -15.52
C CYS A 95 4.54 6.03 -14.06
N GLY A 96 3.52 6.34 -13.26
CA GLY A 96 3.66 6.64 -11.83
C GLY A 96 3.88 5.42 -10.93
N GLY A 97 3.80 4.19 -11.47
CA GLY A 97 3.87 2.96 -10.68
C GLY A 97 5.27 2.63 -10.14
N CYS A 98 6.33 2.91 -10.90
CA CYS A 98 7.72 2.67 -10.52
C CYS A 98 8.48 3.98 -10.42
N SER A 99 9.28 4.16 -9.37
CA SER A 99 10.08 5.37 -9.14
C SER A 99 11.59 5.11 -9.21
N LEU A 100 12.03 3.85 -9.11
CA LEU A 100 13.41 3.51 -8.77
C LEU A 100 14.03 2.39 -9.63
N GLN A 101 13.51 2.13 -10.83
CA GLN A 101 14.13 1.13 -11.73
C GLN A 101 15.50 1.55 -12.26
N HIS A 102 15.86 2.83 -12.11
CA HIS A 102 17.16 3.39 -12.48
C HIS A 102 18.25 3.13 -11.45
N LEU A 103 17.90 2.61 -10.27
CA LEU A 103 18.87 2.22 -9.25
C LEU A 103 19.36 0.80 -9.53
N ASP A 104 20.65 0.56 -9.33
CA ASP A 104 21.15 -0.79 -9.18
C ASP A 104 20.64 -1.44 -7.87
N ASP A 105 20.88 -2.74 -7.76
CA ASP A 105 20.27 -3.54 -6.69
C ASP A 105 20.79 -3.17 -5.30
N ASP A 106 22.09 -2.84 -5.19
CA ASP A 106 22.75 -2.50 -3.93
C ASP A 106 22.27 -1.14 -3.42
N VAL A 107 22.27 -0.11 -4.28
CA VAL A 107 21.79 1.23 -3.92
C VAL A 107 20.29 1.18 -3.60
N TYR A 108 19.51 0.43 -4.38
CA TYR A 108 18.09 0.23 -4.10
C TYR A 108 17.85 -0.40 -2.73
N ALA A 109 18.52 -1.51 -2.41
CA ALA A 109 18.31 -2.24 -1.16
C ALA A 109 18.73 -1.41 0.07
N GLN A 110 19.85 -0.70 -0.02
CA GLN A 110 20.34 0.20 1.03
C GLN A 110 19.38 1.36 1.25
N TRP A 111 18.98 2.05 0.18
CA TRP A 111 18.04 3.18 0.26
C TRP A 111 16.70 2.74 0.86
N LYS A 112 16.15 1.62 0.37
CA LYS A 112 14.85 1.10 0.80
C LYS A 112 14.86 0.79 2.29
N SER A 113 15.86 0.05 2.77
CA SER A 113 16.03 -0.24 4.20
C SER A 113 16.24 1.04 5.03
N GLY A 114 16.98 2.01 4.47
CA GLY A 114 17.22 3.32 5.06
C GLY A 114 15.95 4.12 5.34
N LEU A 115 14.85 3.91 4.60
CA LEU A 115 13.56 4.53 4.86
C LEU A 115 13.07 4.21 6.28
N LEU A 116 13.18 2.95 6.69
CA LEU A 116 12.76 2.49 8.01
C LEU A 116 13.73 2.97 9.10
N LEU A 117 15.03 2.74 8.90
CA LEU A 117 16.07 3.11 9.87
C LEU A 117 16.03 4.60 10.20
N THR A 118 15.84 5.46 9.19
CA THR A 118 15.74 6.91 9.38
C THR A 118 14.53 7.28 10.26
N GLN A 119 13.37 6.66 10.04
CA GLN A 119 12.18 6.95 10.86
C GLN A 119 12.33 6.43 12.29
N LEU A 120 12.88 5.22 12.47
CA LEU A 120 13.16 4.68 13.79
C LEU A 120 14.08 5.60 14.59
N SER A 121 15.21 6.02 14.01
CA SER A 121 16.15 6.95 14.64
C SER A 121 15.51 8.29 15.03
N ARG A 122 14.69 8.88 14.15
CA ARG A 122 13.94 10.13 14.44
C ARG A 122 12.98 10.00 15.62
N HIS A 123 12.47 8.80 15.86
CA HIS A 123 11.58 8.49 16.98
C HIS A 123 12.32 7.93 18.21
N GLY A 124 13.65 7.98 18.24
CA GLY A 124 14.46 7.50 19.37
C GLY A 124 14.53 5.97 19.48
N LEU A 125 14.32 5.27 18.36
CA LEU A 125 14.34 3.81 18.24
C LEU A 125 15.49 3.34 17.33
N GLY A 126 16.57 4.13 17.21
CA GLY A 126 17.71 3.82 16.32
C GLY A 126 18.42 2.51 16.65
N ASP A 127 18.37 2.08 17.91
CA ASP A 127 18.98 0.83 18.37
C ASP A 127 18.03 -0.38 18.29
N ALA A 128 16.83 -0.21 17.72
CA ALA A 128 15.89 -1.31 17.57
C ALA A 128 16.47 -2.41 16.65
N PRO A 129 16.30 -3.70 16.99
CA PRO A 129 16.84 -4.80 16.20
C PRO A 129 16.09 -4.95 14.87
N VAL A 130 16.69 -4.45 13.78
CA VAL A 130 16.14 -4.57 12.42
C VAL A 130 16.80 -5.75 11.70
N GLY A 131 16.00 -6.71 11.26
CA GLY A 131 16.42 -7.88 10.48
C GLY A 131 16.63 -7.56 8.99
N ALA A 132 17.11 -8.57 8.25
CA ALA A 132 17.27 -8.46 6.80
C ALA A 132 15.93 -8.21 6.09
N MET A 133 15.94 -7.38 5.04
CA MET A 133 14.75 -7.10 4.24
C MET A 133 14.35 -8.32 3.42
N ILE A 134 13.11 -8.77 3.60
CA ILE A 134 12.49 -9.77 2.73
C ILE A 134 12.09 -9.07 1.43
N ARG A 135 12.51 -9.60 0.28
CA ARG A 135 12.23 -9.01 -1.04
C ARG A 135 11.33 -9.92 -1.84
N VAL A 136 10.23 -9.39 -2.34
CA VAL A 136 9.38 -10.10 -3.32
C VAL A 136 9.84 -9.72 -4.72
N ALA A 137 9.99 -10.72 -5.58
CA ALA A 137 10.41 -10.50 -6.96
C ALA A 137 9.34 -9.73 -7.76
N ALA A 138 9.79 -9.01 -8.79
CA ALA A 138 8.90 -8.46 -9.80
C ALA A 138 8.10 -9.58 -10.51
N GLY A 139 6.97 -9.22 -11.12
CA GLY A 139 6.09 -10.16 -11.81
C GLY A 139 5.18 -10.99 -10.89
N GLN A 140 5.12 -10.68 -9.58
CA GLN A 140 4.28 -11.39 -8.61
C GLN A 140 3.09 -10.58 -8.12
N ARG A 141 2.89 -9.36 -8.64
CA ARG A 141 1.78 -8.51 -8.19
C ARG A 141 0.46 -9.08 -8.71
N ARG A 142 -0.30 -9.68 -7.80
CA ARG A 142 -1.58 -10.36 -8.07
C ARG A 142 -2.79 -9.44 -8.02
N ARG A 143 -2.60 -8.13 -7.79
CA ARG A 143 -3.69 -7.15 -7.78
C ARG A 143 -3.25 -5.78 -8.30
N ALA A 144 -4.10 -5.16 -9.12
CA ALA A 144 -3.94 -3.79 -9.57
C ALA A 144 -5.28 -3.10 -9.77
N THR A 145 -5.26 -1.76 -9.67
CA THR A 145 -6.38 -0.91 -10.09
C THR A 145 -5.87 -0.04 -11.23
N PHE A 146 -6.49 -0.20 -12.39
CA PHE A 146 -6.17 0.55 -13.60
C PHE A 146 -7.18 1.66 -13.78
N ALA A 147 -6.71 2.86 -14.12
CA ALA A 147 -7.57 3.94 -14.55
C ALA A 147 -7.82 3.83 -16.06
N PHE A 148 -8.98 4.27 -16.51
CA PHE A 148 -9.28 4.37 -17.92
C PHE A 148 -10.00 5.67 -18.27
N HIS A 149 -9.84 6.10 -19.51
CA HIS A 149 -10.59 7.20 -20.08
C HIS A 149 -10.98 6.89 -21.53
N ARG A 150 -12.27 7.02 -21.83
CA ARG A 150 -12.84 6.82 -23.15
C ARG A 150 -12.84 8.14 -23.91
N ARG A 151 -12.22 8.19 -25.10
CA ARG A 151 -12.19 9.40 -25.94
C ARG A 151 -12.14 9.08 -27.43
N LYS A 152 -13.05 9.70 -28.20
CA LYS A 152 -13.06 9.66 -29.68
C LYS A 152 -13.02 8.23 -30.23
N GLY A 153 -13.80 7.33 -29.66
CA GLY A 153 -13.81 5.94 -30.10
C GLY A 153 -12.60 5.10 -29.67
N SER A 154 -11.63 5.64 -28.91
CA SER A 154 -10.52 4.89 -28.29
C SER A 154 -10.55 4.92 -26.75
N THR A 155 -10.00 3.90 -26.10
CA THR A 155 -9.86 3.86 -24.63
C THR A 155 -8.39 3.87 -24.26
N VAL A 156 -7.98 4.83 -23.44
CA VAL A 156 -6.67 4.81 -22.77
C VAL A 156 -6.84 4.02 -21.48
N PHE A 157 -6.01 3.00 -21.25
CA PHE A 157 -6.15 2.08 -20.12
C PHE A 157 -4.79 1.80 -19.49
N GLY A 158 -4.63 2.11 -18.20
CA GLY A 158 -3.36 1.88 -17.51
C GLY A 158 -3.25 2.57 -16.16
N PHE A 159 -2.08 3.12 -15.86
CA PHE A 159 -1.82 3.81 -14.59
C PHE A 159 -1.61 5.30 -14.80
N ASN A 160 -1.92 6.07 -13.76
CA ASN A 160 -1.61 7.50 -13.72
C ASN A 160 -0.10 7.75 -13.84
N ALA A 161 0.27 8.82 -14.53
CA ALA A 161 1.62 9.34 -14.59
C ALA A 161 2.08 9.87 -13.22
N ARG A 162 3.40 10.00 -13.04
CA ARG A 162 3.97 10.49 -11.76
C ARG A 162 3.38 11.87 -11.43
N ALA A 163 2.72 11.96 -10.27
CA ALA A 163 2.12 13.20 -9.76
C ALA A 163 1.15 13.90 -10.73
N SER A 164 0.43 13.12 -11.56
CA SER A 164 -0.54 13.63 -12.52
C SER A 164 -1.74 12.69 -12.62
N HIS A 165 -2.89 13.20 -13.08
CA HIS A 165 -4.07 12.42 -13.46
C HIS A 165 -4.03 11.94 -14.91
N THR A 166 -2.96 12.24 -15.65
CA THR A 166 -2.76 11.72 -17.01
C THR A 166 -2.55 10.22 -16.95
N ILE A 167 -3.41 9.47 -17.64
CA ILE A 167 -3.28 8.01 -17.74
C ILE A 167 -2.22 7.68 -18.79
N ILE A 168 -1.28 6.80 -18.42
CA ILE A 168 -0.33 6.19 -19.34
C ILE A 168 -0.96 4.90 -19.86
N ASP A 169 -1.17 4.83 -21.17
CA ASP A 169 -1.65 3.61 -21.82
C ASP A 169 -0.58 2.51 -21.69
N LEU A 170 -0.96 1.37 -21.12
CA LEU A 170 -0.04 0.29 -20.80
C LEU A 170 -0.23 -0.88 -21.75
N ASP A 171 0.85 -1.37 -22.35
CA ASP A 171 0.81 -2.62 -23.12
C ASP A 171 1.14 -3.81 -22.24
N ASP A 172 2.03 -3.61 -21.26
CA ASP A 172 2.47 -4.61 -20.30
C ASP A 172 2.93 -3.92 -19.00
N CYS A 173 3.11 -4.69 -17.92
CA CYS A 173 3.71 -4.22 -16.69
C CYS A 173 4.52 -5.34 -16.02
N LEU A 174 5.85 -5.17 -16.00
CA LEU A 174 6.80 -6.13 -15.43
C LEU A 174 6.58 -6.44 -13.94
N LEU A 175 5.77 -5.66 -13.23
CA LEU A 175 5.43 -5.92 -11.83
C LEU A 175 4.27 -6.91 -11.68
N LEU A 176 3.36 -6.97 -12.65
CA LEU A 176 2.14 -7.75 -12.58
C LEU A 176 2.41 -9.24 -12.78
N ASP A 177 1.59 -10.06 -12.13
CA ASP A 177 1.44 -11.45 -12.53
C ASP A 177 1.03 -11.54 -14.01
N ARG A 178 1.50 -12.58 -14.70
CA ARG A 178 1.25 -12.79 -16.13
C ARG A 178 -0.24 -12.77 -16.48
N ALA A 179 -1.12 -13.29 -15.62
CA ALA A 179 -2.56 -13.26 -15.86
C ALA A 179 -3.11 -11.83 -15.85
N LEU A 180 -2.61 -10.97 -14.95
CA LEU A 180 -3.00 -9.56 -14.89
C LEU A 180 -2.43 -8.76 -16.05
N ALA A 181 -1.20 -9.04 -16.48
CA ALA A 181 -0.62 -8.41 -17.66
C ALA A 181 -1.40 -8.76 -18.93
N ALA A 182 -1.74 -10.04 -19.11
CA ALA A 182 -2.43 -10.54 -20.29
C ALA A 182 -3.86 -9.96 -20.48
N ILE A 183 -4.53 -9.55 -19.40
CA ILE A 183 -5.90 -9.03 -19.47
C ILE A 183 -5.99 -7.54 -19.80
N ILE A 184 -4.86 -6.80 -19.84
CA ILE A 184 -4.82 -5.35 -20.07
C ILE A 184 -5.42 -4.98 -21.43
N ALA A 185 -4.90 -5.55 -22.52
CA ALA A 185 -5.39 -5.25 -23.87
C ALA A 185 -6.86 -5.70 -24.08
N PRO A 186 -7.27 -6.90 -23.63
CA PRO A 186 -8.68 -7.28 -23.65
C PRO A 186 -9.61 -6.34 -22.87
N LEU A 187 -9.21 -5.89 -21.67
CA LEU A 187 -9.99 -4.92 -20.89
C LEU A 187 -10.14 -3.59 -21.62
N ARG A 188 -9.05 -3.07 -22.19
CA ARG A 188 -9.10 -1.86 -23.02
C ARG A 188 -10.13 -2.01 -24.15
N HIS A 189 -10.16 -3.17 -24.81
CA HIS A 189 -11.08 -3.43 -25.90
C HIS A 189 -12.53 -3.51 -25.43
N ILE A 190 -12.85 -4.30 -24.40
CA ILE A 190 -14.25 -4.41 -23.94
C ILE A 190 -14.79 -3.08 -23.41
N LEU A 191 -13.95 -2.29 -22.69
CA LEU A 191 -14.33 -0.95 -22.26
C LEU A 191 -14.60 0.00 -23.43
N THR A 192 -13.88 -0.15 -24.55
CA THR A 192 -14.15 0.59 -25.79
C THR A 192 -15.56 0.31 -26.32
N GLU A 193 -16.05 -0.93 -26.15
CA GLU A 193 -17.33 -1.38 -26.69
C GLU A 193 -18.54 -1.15 -25.78
N THR A 194 -18.31 -0.99 -24.46
CA THR A 194 -19.39 -0.95 -23.45
C THR A 194 -19.44 0.36 -22.68
N VAL A 195 -18.41 1.21 -22.76
CA VAL A 195 -18.39 2.51 -22.07
C VAL A 195 -18.61 3.66 -23.07
N PRO A 196 -19.55 4.58 -22.79
CA PRO A 196 -19.79 5.77 -23.61
C PRO A 196 -18.56 6.68 -23.74
N ASP A 197 -18.45 7.36 -24.88
CA ASP A 197 -17.39 8.32 -25.15
C ASP A 197 -17.38 9.46 -24.12
N SER A 198 -16.18 9.88 -23.70
CA SER A 198 -15.92 10.90 -22.66
C SER A 198 -16.14 10.47 -21.21
N GLU A 199 -16.44 9.19 -20.94
CA GLU A 199 -16.47 8.67 -19.58
C GLU A 199 -15.11 8.11 -19.12
N ASP A 200 -14.93 8.08 -17.81
CA ASP A 200 -13.76 7.56 -17.12
C ASP A 200 -14.17 6.60 -15.99
N GLY A 201 -13.18 5.90 -15.45
CA GLY A 201 -13.40 5.00 -14.34
C GLY A 201 -12.16 4.21 -13.98
N ASP A 202 -12.36 3.27 -13.08
CA ASP A 202 -11.31 2.39 -12.56
C ASP A 202 -11.71 0.92 -12.76
N VAL A 203 -10.72 0.07 -13.02
CA VAL A 203 -10.86 -1.39 -13.06
C VAL A 203 -9.93 -2.01 -12.05
N THR A 204 -10.49 -2.59 -10.99
CA THR A 204 -9.74 -3.38 -10.02
C THR A 204 -9.73 -4.84 -10.45
N VAL A 205 -8.53 -5.38 -10.65
CA VAL A 205 -8.29 -6.78 -11.04
C VAL A 205 -7.49 -7.46 -9.93
N ALA A 206 -7.97 -8.61 -9.47
CA ALA A 206 -7.25 -9.48 -8.54
C ALA A 206 -7.17 -10.91 -9.10
N LEU A 207 -6.00 -11.52 -9.03
CA LEU A 207 -5.82 -12.94 -9.31
C LEU A 207 -6.18 -13.75 -8.06
N THR A 208 -7.08 -14.71 -8.26
CA THR A 208 -7.56 -15.65 -7.24
C THR A 208 -7.34 -17.08 -7.72
N ALA A 209 -7.52 -18.07 -6.84
CA ALA A 209 -7.46 -19.48 -7.21
C ALA A 209 -8.53 -19.88 -8.25
N GLY A 210 -9.63 -19.14 -8.33
CA GLY A 210 -10.68 -19.34 -9.34
C GLY A 210 -10.47 -18.59 -10.65
N GLY A 211 -9.34 -17.89 -10.81
CA GLY A 211 -9.08 -16.99 -11.94
C GLY A 211 -9.15 -15.51 -11.55
N LEU A 212 -9.28 -14.63 -12.55
CA LEU A 212 -9.34 -13.18 -12.32
C LEU A 212 -10.71 -12.77 -11.75
N ASP A 213 -10.68 -11.99 -10.68
CA ASP A 213 -11.80 -11.25 -10.13
C ASP A 213 -11.69 -9.79 -10.55
N ILE A 214 -12.70 -9.29 -11.27
CA ILE A 214 -12.70 -7.96 -11.86
C ILE A 214 -13.89 -7.16 -11.35
N LEU A 215 -13.61 -5.96 -10.83
CA LEU A 215 -14.60 -4.92 -10.54
C LEU A 215 -14.33 -3.72 -11.45
N VAL A 216 -15.31 -3.38 -12.28
CA VAL A 216 -15.31 -2.12 -13.04
C VAL A 216 -16.12 -1.08 -12.30
N GLU A 217 -15.54 0.09 -12.12
CA GLU A 217 -16.17 1.25 -11.49
C GLU A 217 -16.26 2.40 -12.48
N ALA A 218 -17.48 2.71 -12.93
CA ALA A 218 -17.72 3.80 -13.86
C ALA A 218 -19.19 4.27 -13.78
N ASP A 219 -19.44 5.53 -14.12
CA ASP A 219 -20.78 6.11 -14.09
C ASP A 219 -21.73 5.52 -15.15
N ALA A 220 -21.16 4.92 -16.20
CA ALA A 220 -21.85 4.31 -17.34
C ALA A 220 -23.03 3.46 -16.90
N ARG A 221 -24.14 3.61 -17.61
CA ARG A 221 -25.31 2.75 -17.46
C ARG A 221 -25.28 1.68 -18.53
N LEU A 222 -25.01 0.46 -18.10
CA LEU A 222 -25.07 -0.71 -18.98
C LEU A 222 -26.52 -0.94 -19.42
N ASP A 223 -26.73 -1.27 -20.69
CA ASP A 223 -27.96 -1.85 -21.19
C ASP A 223 -27.88 -3.40 -21.25
N LEU A 224 -28.84 -4.08 -21.88
CA LEU A 224 -28.81 -5.54 -21.99
C LEU A 224 -27.67 -6.03 -22.89
N PHE A 225 -27.39 -5.33 -23.98
CA PHE A 225 -26.37 -5.70 -24.95
C PHE A 225 -24.97 -5.53 -24.36
N ASP A 226 -24.73 -4.46 -23.59
CA ASP A 226 -23.48 -4.27 -22.85
C ASP A 226 -23.22 -5.42 -21.86
N ARG A 227 -24.27 -5.86 -21.14
CA ARG A 227 -24.17 -7.00 -20.20
C ARG A 227 -23.86 -8.30 -20.91
N GLU A 228 -24.48 -8.55 -22.07
CA GLU A 228 -24.21 -9.73 -22.88
C GLU A 228 -22.75 -9.75 -23.38
N LYS A 229 -22.24 -8.62 -23.87
CA LYS A 229 -20.82 -8.49 -24.24
C LYS A 229 -19.88 -8.75 -23.07
N LEU A 230 -20.16 -8.16 -21.90
CA LEU A 230 -19.34 -8.34 -20.71
C LEU A 230 -19.39 -9.78 -20.19
N ALA A 231 -20.54 -10.46 -20.26
CA ALA A 231 -20.67 -11.86 -19.90
C ALA A 231 -19.89 -12.77 -20.86
N ALA A 232 -19.95 -12.51 -22.17
CA ALA A 232 -19.16 -13.21 -23.18
C ALA A 232 -17.65 -12.94 -23.04
N PHE A 233 -17.27 -11.71 -22.69
CA PHE A 233 -15.90 -11.35 -22.33
C PHE A 233 -15.41 -12.19 -21.13
N ALA A 234 -16.24 -12.30 -20.09
CA ALA A 234 -15.90 -13.10 -18.92
C ALA A 234 -15.74 -14.60 -19.20
N ASP A 235 -16.55 -15.15 -20.13
CA ASP A 235 -16.43 -16.54 -20.60
C ASP A 235 -15.15 -16.76 -21.42
N SER A 236 -14.91 -15.92 -22.43
CA SER A 236 -13.77 -16.05 -23.35
C SER A 236 -12.40 -15.90 -22.68
N HIS A 237 -12.33 -15.15 -21.58
CA HIS A 237 -11.11 -14.93 -20.80
C HIS A 237 -11.04 -15.75 -19.51
N ASP A 238 -11.97 -16.71 -19.33
CA ASP A 238 -12.06 -17.61 -18.17
C ASP A 238 -11.94 -16.90 -16.80
N LEU A 239 -12.68 -15.78 -16.66
CA LEU A 239 -12.67 -15.01 -15.42
C LEU A 239 -13.35 -15.79 -14.29
N ALA A 240 -12.94 -15.56 -13.04
CA ALA A 240 -13.68 -16.05 -11.88
C ALA A 240 -15.01 -15.29 -11.75
N ARG A 241 -14.90 -13.95 -11.75
CA ARG A 241 -15.99 -13.03 -11.48
C ARG A 241 -15.75 -11.70 -12.20
N LEU A 242 -16.83 -11.13 -12.74
CA LEU A 242 -16.87 -9.78 -13.29
C LEU A 242 -18.06 -9.05 -12.66
N SER A 243 -17.78 -7.90 -12.06
CA SER A 243 -18.76 -7.05 -11.38
C SER A 243 -18.67 -5.62 -11.87
N TRP A 244 -19.78 -4.88 -11.79
CA TRP A 244 -19.87 -3.48 -12.14
C TRP A 244 -20.38 -2.65 -10.95
N ARG A 245 -19.79 -1.48 -10.72
CA ARG A 245 -20.27 -0.54 -9.70
C ARG A 245 -20.35 0.86 -10.30
N ARG A 246 -21.48 1.51 -10.10
CA ARG A 246 -21.59 2.95 -10.32
C ARG A 246 -21.14 3.69 -9.06
N PRO A 247 -20.22 4.66 -9.14
CA PRO A 247 -19.79 5.44 -7.99
C PRO A 247 -20.99 6.01 -7.20
N GLY A 248 -20.94 5.87 -5.88
CA GLY A 248 -22.03 6.31 -4.98
C GLY A 248 -23.30 5.46 -4.96
N ALA A 249 -23.45 4.45 -5.82
CA ALA A 249 -24.68 3.65 -5.90
C ALA A 249 -24.81 2.58 -4.80
N GLY A 250 -23.77 2.30 -4.00
CA GLY A 250 -23.75 1.32 -2.90
C GLY A 250 -23.91 -0.15 -3.32
N PHE A 251 -24.52 -0.41 -4.46
CA PHE A 251 -24.75 -1.72 -5.06
C PHE A 251 -23.62 -2.08 -6.04
N ILE A 252 -23.13 -3.31 -5.93
CA ILE A 252 -22.21 -3.93 -6.89
C ILE A 252 -23.04 -4.92 -7.70
N GLU A 253 -23.20 -4.62 -8.98
CA GLU A 253 -23.93 -5.45 -9.93
C GLU A 253 -23.07 -6.65 -10.34
N PRO A 254 -23.51 -7.90 -10.09
CA PRO A 254 -22.84 -9.07 -10.62
C PRO A 254 -23.15 -9.22 -12.11
N ILE A 255 -22.12 -9.14 -12.97
CA ILE A 255 -22.27 -9.33 -14.42
C ILE A 255 -22.06 -10.79 -14.80
N SER A 256 -21.01 -11.41 -14.26
CA SER A 256 -20.72 -12.83 -14.46
C SER A 256 -20.03 -13.41 -13.23
N ARG A 257 -20.44 -14.61 -12.83
CA ARG A 257 -19.78 -15.40 -11.78
C ARG A 257 -19.64 -16.83 -12.28
N ARG A 258 -18.47 -17.16 -12.81
CA ARG A 258 -18.18 -18.49 -13.36
C ARG A 258 -17.69 -19.44 -12.29
N ARG A 259 -16.89 -18.93 -11.36
CA ARG A 259 -16.26 -19.67 -10.26
C ARG A 259 -16.20 -18.78 -9.01
N GLY A 260 -15.92 -19.37 -7.86
CA GLY A 260 -15.63 -18.60 -6.65
C GLY A 260 -14.32 -17.85 -6.80
N ALA A 261 -14.30 -16.55 -6.47
CA ALA A 261 -13.09 -15.73 -6.44
C ALA A 261 -12.27 -16.00 -5.17
N LEU A 262 -11.74 -17.23 -5.05
CA LEU A 262 -11.19 -17.75 -3.79
C LEU A 262 -9.71 -17.39 -3.58
N VAL A 263 -9.38 -16.88 -2.41
CA VAL A 263 -8.01 -16.81 -1.87
C VAL A 263 -7.86 -17.79 -0.72
N HIS A 264 -6.63 -18.18 -0.41
CA HIS A 264 -6.37 -19.17 0.64
C HIS A 264 -5.51 -18.59 1.75
N PHE A 265 -6.02 -18.59 2.98
CA PHE A 265 -5.27 -18.21 4.18
C PHE A 265 -5.11 -19.44 5.07
N ALA A 266 -3.87 -19.90 5.27
CA ALA A 266 -3.57 -21.14 5.99
C ALA A 266 -4.38 -22.36 5.50
N GLY A 267 -4.62 -22.45 4.18
CA GLY A 267 -5.41 -23.52 3.55
C GLY A 267 -6.93 -23.32 3.62
N ILE A 268 -7.43 -22.30 4.32
CA ILE A 268 -8.85 -21.95 4.35
C ILE A 268 -9.20 -21.10 3.14
N ALA A 269 -10.16 -21.57 2.34
CA ALA A 269 -10.67 -20.83 1.19
C ALA A 269 -11.61 -19.70 1.65
N VAL A 270 -11.32 -18.48 1.23
CA VAL A 270 -12.11 -17.27 1.50
C VAL A 270 -12.45 -16.62 0.18
N GLU A 271 -13.70 -16.19 -0.01
CA GLU A 271 -14.12 -15.41 -1.18
C GLU A 271 -14.28 -13.93 -0.78
N PRO A 272 -13.30 -13.05 -1.09
CA PRO A 272 -13.40 -11.65 -0.75
C PRO A 272 -14.55 -10.96 -1.52
N PRO A 273 -15.11 -9.86 -1.01
CA PRO A 273 -16.04 -9.05 -1.78
C PRO A 273 -15.36 -8.49 -3.06
N PRO A 274 -16.12 -8.18 -4.13
CA PRO A 274 -15.54 -7.61 -5.34
C PRO A 274 -14.75 -6.33 -5.05
N GLY A 275 -13.53 -6.25 -5.57
CA GLY A 275 -12.64 -5.10 -5.37
C GLY A 275 -12.03 -4.99 -3.96
N ASN A 276 -12.22 -5.99 -3.09
CA ASN A 276 -11.69 -5.97 -1.72
C ASN A 276 -10.17 -5.82 -1.67
N PHE A 277 -9.68 -5.31 -0.54
CA PHE A 277 -8.25 -5.35 -0.28
C PHE A 277 -7.69 -6.77 -0.19
N LEU A 278 -6.56 -6.99 -0.87
CA LEU A 278 -5.72 -8.17 -0.77
C LEU A 278 -4.28 -7.69 -0.76
N GLN A 279 -3.43 -8.44 -0.05
CA GLN A 279 -1.99 -8.19 -0.10
C GLN A 279 -1.51 -8.24 -1.57
N PRO A 280 -0.70 -7.26 -2.03
CA PRO A 280 -0.26 -7.11 -3.42
C PRO A 280 0.36 -8.36 -4.03
N THR A 281 1.03 -9.17 -3.21
CA THR A 281 1.70 -10.40 -3.62
C THR A 281 1.36 -11.52 -2.63
N GLU A 282 1.27 -12.76 -3.11
CA GLU A 282 1.07 -13.92 -2.24
C GLU A 282 2.32 -14.22 -1.40
N ALA A 283 3.50 -14.03 -1.97
CA ALA A 283 4.77 -14.21 -1.25
C ALA A 283 4.92 -13.23 -0.09
N GLY A 284 4.58 -11.94 -0.30
CA GLY A 284 4.56 -10.94 0.75
C GLY A 284 3.56 -11.27 1.84
N GLU A 285 2.32 -11.62 1.47
CA GLU A 285 1.28 -12.06 2.41
C GLU A 285 1.74 -13.21 3.32
N LYS A 286 2.31 -14.27 2.72
CA LYS A 286 2.82 -15.43 3.44
C LYS A 286 3.97 -15.05 4.38
N ALA A 287 4.90 -14.21 3.93
CA ALA A 287 6.01 -13.74 4.76
C ALA A 287 5.53 -12.94 5.97
N ILE A 288 4.60 -12.01 5.77
CA ILE A 288 4.02 -11.20 6.87
C ILE A 288 3.25 -12.10 7.83
N ALA A 289 2.38 -12.97 7.33
CA ALA A 289 1.61 -13.89 8.17
C ALA A 289 2.52 -14.82 9.00
N GLN A 290 3.61 -15.30 8.41
CA GLN A 290 4.61 -16.12 9.11
C GLN A 290 5.33 -15.32 10.21
N LEU A 291 5.74 -14.08 9.95
CA LEU A 291 6.35 -13.20 10.94
C LEU A 291 5.37 -12.86 12.07
N VAL A 292 4.09 -12.62 11.74
CA VAL A 292 3.02 -12.39 12.73
C VAL A 292 2.82 -13.61 13.61
N CYS A 293 2.66 -14.81 13.04
CA CYS A 293 2.45 -16.03 13.80
C CYS A 293 3.67 -16.39 14.66
N THR A 294 4.88 -16.23 14.11
CA THR A 294 6.13 -16.46 14.85
C THR A 294 6.29 -15.45 15.98
N GLY A 295 5.99 -14.18 15.70
CA GLY A 295 6.03 -13.09 16.66
C GLY A 295 4.99 -13.22 17.77
N ILE A 296 3.83 -13.81 17.51
CA ILE A 296 2.82 -14.10 18.55
C ILE A 296 3.17 -15.38 19.33
N GLY A 297 3.68 -16.40 18.65
CA GLY A 297 3.96 -17.70 19.27
C GLY A 297 2.68 -18.42 19.72
N LYS A 298 2.79 -19.27 20.74
CA LYS A 298 1.65 -20.04 21.28
C LYS A 298 0.94 -19.25 22.37
N VAL A 299 -0.26 -18.76 22.07
CA VAL A 299 -1.13 -18.05 23.02
C VAL A 299 -2.54 -18.64 23.00
N LYS A 300 -3.27 -18.47 24.10
CA LYS A 300 -4.67 -18.95 24.19
C LYS A 300 -5.66 -18.01 23.50
N ALA A 301 -5.43 -16.70 23.60
CA ALA A 301 -6.36 -15.68 23.11
C ALA A 301 -5.60 -14.52 22.46
N VAL A 302 -6.01 -14.16 21.25
CA VAL A 302 -5.38 -13.12 20.42
C VAL A 302 -6.45 -12.24 19.76
N ALA A 303 -6.17 -10.94 19.66
CA ALA A 303 -6.97 -10.04 18.83
C ALA A 303 -6.22 -9.73 17.52
N ASP A 304 -6.93 -9.82 16.40
CA ASP A 304 -6.49 -9.42 15.07
C ASP A 304 -7.24 -8.15 14.66
N LEU A 305 -6.56 -7.02 14.70
CA LEU A 305 -7.14 -5.70 14.46
C LEU A 305 -6.86 -5.26 13.02
N TYR A 306 -7.87 -4.74 12.34
CA TYR A 306 -7.87 -4.47 10.89
C TYR A 306 -7.72 -5.78 10.10
N CYS A 307 -8.46 -6.81 10.50
CA CYS A 307 -8.23 -8.18 10.03
C CYS A 307 -8.57 -8.40 8.54
N GLY A 308 -9.31 -7.48 7.90
CA GLY A 308 -9.81 -7.65 6.55
C GLY A 308 -10.57 -8.97 6.39
N CYS A 309 -10.17 -9.76 5.41
CA CYS A 309 -10.73 -11.10 5.16
C CYS A 309 -10.03 -12.22 5.97
N GLY A 310 -9.17 -11.89 6.94
CA GLY A 310 -8.57 -12.87 7.85
C GLY A 310 -7.20 -13.40 7.46
N SER A 311 -6.39 -12.60 6.74
CA SER A 311 -5.04 -13.01 6.31
C SER A 311 -4.12 -13.43 7.46
N PHE A 312 -4.33 -12.88 8.66
CA PHE A 312 -3.65 -13.30 9.89
C PHE A 312 -4.56 -14.11 10.81
N THR A 313 -5.86 -13.79 10.82
CA THR A 313 -6.88 -14.51 11.61
C THR A 313 -6.81 -16.02 11.39
N PHE A 314 -6.81 -16.51 10.14
CA PHE A 314 -6.80 -17.95 9.86
C PHE A 314 -5.48 -18.63 10.24
N PRO A 315 -4.29 -18.10 9.88
CA PRO A 315 -3.02 -18.61 10.41
C PRO A 315 -2.95 -18.66 11.94
N LEU A 316 -3.43 -17.61 12.62
CA LEU A 316 -3.46 -17.58 14.09
C LEU A 316 -4.42 -18.63 14.67
N ALA A 317 -5.60 -18.80 14.08
CA ALA A 317 -6.54 -19.85 14.47
C ALA A 317 -5.95 -21.26 14.25
N ALA A 318 -5.24 -21.46 13.13
CA ALA A 318 -4.55 -22.71 12.82
C ALA A 318 -3.43 -23.04 13.82
N SER A 319 -2.85 -22.04 14.50
CA SER A 319 -1.89 -22.25 15.59
C SER A 319 -2.54 -22.71 16.92
N GLY A 320 -3.88 -22.75 16.98
CA GLY A 320 -4.66 -23.16 18.15
C GLY A 320 -5.13 -22.00 19.05
N ALA A 321 -4.94 -20.75 18.64
CA ALA A 321 -5.39 -19.58 19.40
C ALA A 321 -6.89 -19.32 19.21
N ALA A 322 -7.57 -18.87 20.26
CA ALA A 322 -8.90 -18.25 20.14
C ALA A 322 -8.74 -16.83 19.60
N VAL A 323 -9.20 -16.59 18.37
CA VAL A 323 -9.02 -15.31 17.67
C VAL A 323 -10.27 -14.44 17.75
N HIS A 324 -10.07 -13.17 18.08
CA HIS A 324 -11.07 -12.12 17.89
C HIS A 324 -10.63 -11.18 16.78
N ALA A 325 -11.36 -11.20 15.66
CA ALA A 325 -11.05 -10.48 14.44
C ALA A 325 -11.92 -9.22 14.33
N VAL A 326 -11.29 -8.05 14.20
CA VAL A 326 -11.97 -6.75 14.18
C VAL A 326 -11.64 -6.00 12.90
N GLU A 327 -12.66 -5.56 12.18
CA GLU A 327 -12.53 -4.87 10.89
C GLU A 327 -13.55 -3.74 10.77
N GLY A 328 -13.21 -2.65 10.09
CA GLY A 328 -14.11 -1.51 9.89
C GLY A 328 -15.26 -1.78 8.92
N ASP A 329 -15.00 -2.61 7.91
CA ASP A 329 -15.97 -2.95 6.86
C ASP A 329 -16.70 -4.26 7.12
N GLU A 330 -18.01 -4.27 6.88
CA GLU A 330 -18.84 -5.46 7.13
C GLU A 330 -18.63 -6.58 6.10
N ALA A 331 -18.40 -6.22 4.83
CA ALA A 331 -18.29 -7.20 3.75
C ALA A 331 -17.09 -8.16 3.90
N PRO A 332 -15.87 -7.72 4.29
CA PRO A 332 -14.76 -8.61 4.64
C PRO A 332 -15.06 -9.52 5.84
N ILE A 333 -15.72 -9.00 6.88
CA ILE A 333 -16.13 -9.80 8.05
C ILE A 333 -17.06 -10.92 7.64
N ARG A 334 -18.08 -10.64 6.82
CA ARG A 334 -19.00 -11.68 6.34
C ARG A 334 -18.28 -12.77 5.53
N ALA A 335 -17.29 -12.40 4.72
CA ALA A 335 -16.46 -13.36 3.98
C ALA A 335 -15.62 -14.24 4.93
N LEU A 336 -15.01 -13.63 5.95
CA LEU A 336 -14.25 -14.31 6.98
C LEU A 336 -15.14 -15.28 7.78
N GLU A 337 -16.31 -14.83 8.25
CA GLU A 337 -17.27 -15.65 8.99
C GLU A 337 -17.76 -16.85 8.18
N ALA A 338 -18.10 -16.62 6.90
CA ALA A 338 -18.52 -17.70 6.01
C ALA A 338 -17.43 -18.78 5.90
N ALA A 339 -16.17 -18.37 5.67
CA ALA A 339 -15.04 -19.28 5.58
C ALA A 339 -14.73 -19.99 6.92
N ALA A 340 -14.79 -19.27 8.04
CA ALA A 340 -14.60 -19.84 9.38
C ALA A 340 -15.66 -20.90 9.71
N ASN A 341 -16.93 -20.61 9.41
CA ASN A 341 -18.04 -21.52 9.62
C ASN A 341 -17.91 -22.79 8.77
N MET A 342 -17.55 -22.64 7.48
CA MET A 342 -17.30 -23.79 6.60
C MET A 342 -16.13 -24.65 7.09
N ALA A 343 -15.09 -24.04 7.67
CA ALA A 343 -13.93 -24.73 8.22
C ALA A 343 -14.14 -25.29 9.64
N GLY A 344 -15.29 -25.01 10.28
CA GLY A 344 -15.55 -25.40 11.68
C GLY A 344 -14.65 -24.67 12.69
N LEU A 345 -14.11 -23.50 12.33
CA LEU A 345 -13.21 -22.72 13.18
C LEU A 345 -14.01 -21.81 14.12
N LYS A 346 -13.63 -21.79 15.40
CA LYS A 346 -14.21 -20.89 16.40
C LYS A 346 -13.47 -19.56 16.42
N ILE A 347 -13.84 -18.67 15.52
CA ILE A 347 -13.37 -17.29 15.44
C ILE A 347 -14.51 -16.37 15.87
N THR A 348 -14.21 -15.33 16.64
CA THR A 348 -15.17 -14.27 16.97
C THR A 348 -14.86 -13.02 16.14
N THR A 349 -15.89 -12.30 15.72
CA THR A 349 -15.77 -11.17 14.78
C THR A 349 -16.47 -9.93 15.32
N GLU A 350 -15.98 -8.74 14.96
CA GLU A 350 -16.62 -7.46 15.26
C GLU A 350 -16.41 -6.47 14.10
N THR A 351 -17.50 -5.90 13.58
CA THR A 351 -17.41 -4.77 12.65
C THR A 351 -17.31 -3.45 13.43
N ARG A 352 -16.13 -2.82 13.40
CA ARG A 352 -15.81 -1.60 14.15
C ARG A 352 -14.75 -0.78 13.45
N ASP A 353 -15.09 0.48 13.16
CA ASP A 353 -14.11 1.48 12.70
C ASP A 353 -13.12 1.77 13.83
N LEU A 354 -11.99 1.06 13.83
CA LEU A 354 -10.92 1.18 14.82
C LEU A 354 -10.19 2.52 14.76
N ALA A 355 -10.27 3.27 13.64
CA ALA A 355 -9.69 4.60 13.55
C ALA A 355 -10.49 5.61 14.38
N ARG A 356 -11.82 5.48 14.44
CA ARG A 356 -12.71 6.32 15.25
C ARG A 356 -12.99 5.75 16.63
N ARG A 357 -13.08 4.43 16.74
CA ARG A 357 -13.46 3.67 17.93
C ARG A 357 -12.45 2.54 18.16
N PRO A 358 -11.21 2.82 18.57
CA PRO A 358 -10.26 1.77 18.92
C PRO A 358 -10.77 0.91 20.09
N LEU A 359 -10.27 -0.31 20.26
CA LEU A 359 -10.57 -1.15 21.42
C LEU A 359 -10.02 -0.50 22.69
N LEU A 360 -10.88 -0.34 23.70
CA LEU A 360 -10.53 0.26 24.97
C LEU A 360 -9.61 -0.66 25.80
N PRO A 361 -8.83 -0.11 26.75
CA PRO A 361 -7.94 -0.92 27.56
C PRO A 361 -8.61 -2.09 28.29
N GLN A 362 -9.86 -1.92 28.75
CA GLN A 362 -10.60 -3.00 29.41
C GLN A 362 -10.98 -4.14 28.45
N GLU A 363 -11.29 -3.82 27.19
CA GLU A 363 -11.61 -4.81 26.15
C GLU A 363 -10.37 -5.62 25.76
N LEU A 364 -9.18 -4.99 25.84
CA LEU A 364 -7.90 -5.57 25.46
C LEU A 364 -7.30 -6.52 26.52
N LYS A 365 -7.60 -6.32 27.81
CA LYS A 365 -7.03 -7.09 28.93
C LYS A 365 -7.25 -8.60 28.88
N LYS A 366 -8.25 -9.06 28.13
CA LYS A 366 -8.56 -10.50 27.97
C LYS A 366 -7.65 -11.21 26.97
N TYR A 367 -6.87 -10.46 26.17
CA TYR A 367 -5.97 -11.03 25.16
C TYR A 367 -4.53 -11.10 25.68
N GLN A 368 -3.84 -12.18 25.34
CA GLN A 368 -2.41 -12.36 25.65
C GLN A 368 -1.53 -11.68 24.60
N ALA A 369 -2.02 -11.65 23.35
CA ALA A 369 -1.36 -11.02 22.22
C ALA A 369 -2.35 -10.20 21.39
N VAL A 370 -1.84 -9.16 20.73
CA VAL A 370 -2.59 -8.39 19.74
C VAL A 370 -1.73 -8.19 18.49
N VAL A 371 -2.30 -8.41 17.31
CA VAL A 371 -1.75 -7.94 16.05
C VAL A 371 -2.60 -6.80 15.49
N PHE A 372 -1.96 -5.80 14.88
CA PHE A 372 -2.67 -4.76 14.14
C PHE A 372 -1.96 -4.43 12.81
N ASP A 373 -2.74 -4.34 11.73
CA ASP A 373 -2.28 -3.96 10.38
C ASP A 373 -3.11 -2.78 9.84
N PRO A 374 -2.82 -1.55 10.30
CA PRO A 374 -3.68 -0.41 10.06
C PRO A 374 -3.48 0.17 8.65
N PRO A 375 -4.40 1.03 8.18
CA PRO A 375 -4.17 1.83 6.99
C PRO A 375 -2.94 2.76 7.16
N ARG A 376 -2.54 3.44 6.08
CA ARG A 376 -1.32 4.27 6.03
C ARG A 376 -1.22 5.38 7.09
N ALA A 377 -2.32 5.75 7.75
CA ALA A 377 -2.35 6.70 8.85
C ALA A 377 -1.78 6.11 10.18
N GLY A 378 -1.59 4.79 10.24
CA GLY A 378 -1.20 4.05 11.44
C GLY A 378 -2.35 3.88 12.44
N ALA A 379 -2.02 3.35 13.61
CA ALA A 379 -2.96 2.99 14.66
C ALA A 379 -2.68 3.75 15.97
N GLN A 380 -2.41 5.06 15.89
CA GLN A 380 -1.92 5.85 17.03
C GLN A 380 -2.77 5.68 18.30
N SER A 381 -4.08 5.88 18.20
CA SER A 381 -5.01 5.76 19.32
C SER A 381 -5.07 4.33 19.87
N GLN A 382 -5.01 3.33 18.99
CA GLN A 382 -4.94 1.93 19.38
C GLN A 382 -3.63 1.60 20.10
N ALA A 383 -2.49 2.15 19.65
CA ALA A 383 -1.20 1.99 20.30
C ALA A 383 -1.19 2.61 21.70
N GLU A 384 -1.81 3.78 21.88
CA GLU A 384 -1.99 4.42 23.20
C GLU A 384 -2.81 3.53 24.15
N TYR A 385 -3.86 2.86 23.67
CA TYR A 385 -4.66 1.94 24.48
C TYR A 385 -3.98 0.58 24.72
N LEU A 386 -3.19 0.08 23.78
CA LEU A 386 -2.35 -1.12 23.96
C LEU A 386 -1.24 -0.88 24.99
N ALA A 387 -0.65 0.31 25.01
CA ALA A 387 0.31 0.72 26.04
C ALA A 387 -0.30 0.68 27.45
N GLN A 388 -1.56 1.10 27.59
CA GLN A 388 -2.30 1.08 28.85
C GLN A 388 -2.80 -0.32 29.25
N ALA A 389 -3.32 -1.09 28.30
CA ALA A 389 -3.83 -2.44 28.54
C ALA A 389 -2.73 -3.45 28.85
N ALA A 390 -1.57 -3.24 28.24
CA ALA A 390 -0.37 -4.06 28.40
C ALA A 390 -0.56 -5.58 28.16
N PRO A 391 -1.16 -6.03 27.04
CA PRO A 391 -1.01 -7.44 26.64
C PRO A 391 0.47 -7.82 26.58
N ALA A 392 0.79 -9.08 26.84
CA ALA A 392 2.19 -9.53 26.90
C ALA A 392 2.92 -9.36 25.57
N ILE A 393 2.19 -9.45 24.46
CA ILE A 393 2.71 -9.45 23.10
C ILE A 393 1.93 -8.47 22.23
N VAL A 394 2.64 -7.64 21.48
CA VAL A 394 2.07 -6.84 20.39
C VAL A 394 2.88 -7.08 19.12
N VAL A 395 2.20 -7.38 18.02
CA VAL A 395 2.81 -7.40 16.68
C VAL A 395 2.20 -6.28 15.85
N ALA A 396 3.03 -5.37 15.36
CA ALA A 396 2.62 -4.27 14.51
C ALA A 396 3.02 -4.57 13.06
N VAL A 397 2.07 -4.55 12.14
CA VAL A 397 2.31 -4.57 10.69
C VAL A 397 2.06 -3.17 10.16
N SER A 398 2.88 -2.69 9.24
CA SER A 398 2.63 -1.38 8.62
C SER A 398 3.34 -1.21 7.29
N CYS A 399 2.62 -0.67 6.29
CA CYS A 399 3.16 -0.23 5.01
C CYS A 399 3.72 1.22 5.01
N ASN A 400 3.83 1.86 6.18
CA ASN A 400 4.34 3.22 6.32
C ASN A 400 5.35 3.33 7.48
N PRO A 401 6.66 3.44 7.17
CA PRO A 401 7.70 3.50 8.19
C PRO A 401 7.56 4.63 9.21
N ALA A 402 7.01 5.79 8.81
CA ALA A 402 6.88 6.94 9.70
C ALA A 402 5.81 6.72 10.77
N THR A 403 4.63 6.23 10.36
CA THR A 403 3.55 5.93 11.31
C THR A 403 3.87 4.71 12.16
N LEU A 404 4.57 3.70 11.60
CA LEU A 404 5.09 2.60 12.39
C LEU A 404 6.02 3.09 13.49
N ALA A 405 7.03 3.90 13.18
CA ALA A 405 7.98 4.42 14.17
C ALA A 405 7.29 5.24 15.28
N ARG A 406 6.27 6.04 14.93
CA ARG A 406 5.41 6.73 15.91
C ARG A 406 4.70 5.74 16.83
N ASP A 407 4.01 4.75 16.27
CA ASP A 407 3.20 3.80 17.02
C ASP A 407 4.08 2.92 17.93
N LEU A 408 5.25 2.50 17.45
CA LEU A 408 6.26 1.80 18.25
C LEU A 408 6.79 2.67 19.40
N GLN A 409 7.05 3.96 19.17
CA GLN A 409 7.50 4.86 20.24
C GLN A 409 6.46 4.96 21.37
N ILE A 410 5.17 4.99 21.02
CA ILE A 410 4.07 5.01 22.00
C ILE A 410 4.09 3.73 22.84
N LEU A 411 4.20 2.56 22.19
CA LEU A 411 4.26 1.28 22.88
C LEU A 411 5.51 1.18 23.78
N VAL A 412 6.67 1.62 23.30
CA VAL A 412 7.92 1.63 24.09
C VAL A 412 7.82 2.55 25.31
N LYS A 413 7.24 3.75 25.16
CA LYS A 413 6.93 4.64 26.31
C LYS A 413 5.93 3.98 27.27
N GLY A 414 5.06 3.13 26.75
CA GLY A 414 4.18 2.26 27.52
C GLY A 414 4.89 1.10 28.21
N GLY A 415 6.21 0.93 28.07
CA GLY A 415 7.00 -0.11 28.73
C GLY A 415 7.25 -1.36 27.89
N TYR A 416 6.89 -1.38 26.59
CA TYR A 416 7.27 -2.48 25.72
C TYR A 416 8.74 -2.38 25.29
N ARG A 417 9.36 -3.53 25.02
CA ARG A 417 10.63 -3.65 24.29
C ARG A 417 10.36 -4.14 22.87
N VAL A 418 10.99 -3.50 21.89
CA VAL A 418 11.04 -4.02 20.52
C VAL A 418 11.98 -5.22 20.48
N GLU A 419 11.45 -6.39 20.15
CA GLU A 419 12.20 -7.64 20.06
C GLU A 419 12.81 -7.83 18.67
N SER A 420 12.06 -7.48 17.62
CA SER A 420 12.54 -7.51 16.23
C SER A 420 11.69 -6.61 15.35
N ILE A 421 12.28 -6.11 14.27
CA ILE A 421 11.58 -5.46 13.15
C ILE A 421 12.10 -6.07 11.85
N THR A 422 11.22 -6.59 11.01
CA THR A 422 11.61 -7.14 9.70
C THR A 422 11.00 -6.30 8.60
N PRO A 423 11.79 -5.66 7.72
CA PRO A 423 11.29 -4.97 6.54
C PRO A 423 10.91 -5.96 5.44
N ILE A 424 9.85 -5.64 4.68
CA ILE A 424 9.34 -6.43 3.56
C ILE A 424 9.13 -5.49 2.36
N ASP A 425 9.87 -5.73 1.29
CA ASP A 425 9.70 -5.09 0.00
C ASP A 425 8.83 -5.94 -0.92
N GLN A 426 7.51 -5.89 -0.68
CA GLN A 426 6.53 -6.44 -1.62
C GLN A 426 6.10 -5.45 -2.71
N PHE A 427 6.76 -4.28 -2.78
CA PHE A 427 6.50 -3.23 -3.75
C PHE A 427 7.79 -2.83 -4.48
N PRO A 428 8.39 -3.76 -5.25
CA PRO A 428 9.67 -3.54 -5.91
C PRO A 428 9.65 -2.29 -6.81
N HIS A 429 10.75 -1.54 -6.80
CA HIS A 429 10.96 -0.29 -7.54
C HIS A 429 10.03 0.87 -7.16
N SER A 430 9.26 0.75 -6.08
CA SER A 430 8.45 1.83 -5.51
C SER A 430 9.10 2.39 -4.23
N THR A 431 8.48 3.42 -3.66
CA THR A 431 8.87 4.00 -2.38
C THR A 431 8.18 3.38 -1.17
N HIS A 432 7.29 2.42 -1.37
CA HIS A 432 6.56 1.75 -0.30
C HIS A 432 7.42 0.67 0.34
N LEU A 433 7.56 0.70 1.66
CA LEU A 433 8.20 -0.35 2.43
C LEU A 433 7.25 -0.78 3.53
N GLU A 434 7.07 -2.08 3.65
CA GLU A 434 6.32 -2.66 4.75
C GLU A 434 7.27 -3.18 5.82
N ALA A 435 6.79 -3.30 7.04
CA ALA A 435 7.54 -3.91 8.13
C ALA A 435 6.61 -4.59 9.13
N VAL A 436 7.12 -5.67 9.74
CA VAL A 436 6.52 -6.34 10.89
C VAL A 436 7.42 -6.12 12.10
N ALA A 437 6.89 -5.54 13.16
CA ALA A 437 7.58 -5.33 14.42
C ALA A 437 6.96 -6.18 15.53
N VAL A 438 7.79 -6.90 16.27
CA VAL A 438 7.38 -7.74 17.40
C VAL A 438 7.82 -7.05 18.68
N LEU A 439 6.88 -6.89 19.61
CA LEU A 439 7.08 -6.24 20.89
C LEU A 439 6.67 -7.14 22.04
N ARG A 440 7.40 -7.02 23.16
CA ARG A 440 7.14 -7.72 24.43
C ARG A 440 7.00 -6.73 25.56
N LYS A 441 6.09 -7.01 26.48
CA LYS A 441 5.92 -6.21 27.69
C LYS A 441 7.05 -6.43 28.69
#